data_AF-A0A8T4X3Z5-F1
#
_entry.id   AF-A0A8T4X3Z5-F1
#
_cell.length_a   1.000
_cell.length_b   1.000
_cell.length_c   1.000
_cell.angle_alpha   90.00
_cell.angle_beta   90.00
_cell.angle_gamma   90.00
#
_symmetry.space_group_name_H-M   'P 1'
#
loop_
_entity.id
_entity.type
_entity.pdbx_description
1 polymer ?
#
loop_
_entity_poly.entity_id
_entity_poly.type
_entity_poly.pdbx_seq_one_letter_code
_entity_poly.pdbx_strand_id
1 'polypeptide(L)'
;MNKKTTYIVISLLIIIIVGALWYKSSQDKIAELDTSPNPGVPRCLAQFGKVDKQNLYDKYTLKMLFNGDKVNGELKFLPAEKDSKLGKFEGTVTEVDEAGSPKIVSAIWEVFAEGTSNKEELRIMLGEGKASIGFGEMVVRGDGVYGYKDPSKIAYSLDLVTIPCGDIDEREIVDNNLRLDIATLSPVKAQLGGTWYVVGVFVDMTKNSGTVVYEDGHTQEKREFVYTTGENNSLTSMMIK
;
A
#
# COMPACT_ATOMS: atom_id res chain seq x y z
N MET A 1 47.62 6.36 36.41
CA MET A 1 46.18 6.64 36.25
C MET A 1 45.47 6.32 37.55
N ASN A 2 44.72 7.24 38.15
CA ASN A 2 44.03 7.00 39.42
C ASN A 2 42.95 5.92 39.21
N LYS A 3 42.75 5.00 40.16
CA LYS A 3 41.71 3.95 40.08
C LYS A 3 40.35 4.53 39.67
N LYS A 4 39.99 5.73 40.16
CA LYS A 4 38.77 6.44 39.75
C LYS A 4 38.71 6.77 38.25
N THR A 5 39.82 7.22 37.67
CA THR A 5 39.93 7.52 36.23
C THR A 5 39.84 6.25 35.39
N THR A 6 40.40 5.14 35.87
CA THR A 6 40.31 3.83 35.19
C THR A 6 38.87 3.30 35.15
N TYR A 7 38.09 3.44 36.23
CA TYR A 7 36.69 2.99 36.26
C TYR A 7 35.81 3.77 35.26
N ILE A 8 35.96 5.09 35.18
CA ILE A 8 35.17 5.93 34.26
C ILE A 8 35.39 5.54 32.80
N VAL A 9 36.64 5.27 32.41
CA VAL A 9 36.99 4.86 31.03
C VAL A 9 36.39 3.50 30.69
N ILE A 10 36.40 2.55 31.63
CA ILE A 10 35.79 1.22 31.43
C ILE A 10 34.27 1.33 31.30
N SER A 11 33.61 2.16 32.12
CA SER A 11 32.16 2.39 32.04
C SER A 11 31.73 2.96 30.68
N LEU A 12 32.48 3.92 30.14
CA LEU A 12 32.21 4.50 28.82
C LEU A 12 32.37 3.48 27.69
N LEU A 13 33.40 2.64 27.75
CA LEU A 13 33.62 1.57 26.78
C LEU A 13 32.46 0.55 26.77
N ILE A 14 31.94 0.18 27.94
CA ILE A 14 30.80 -0.74 28.05
C ILE A 14 29.55 -0.12 27.41
N ILE A 15 29.27 1.16 27.66
CA ILE A 15 28.09 1.84 27.08
C ILE A 15 28.19 1.88 25.55
N ILE A 16 29.38 2.15 25.00
CA ILE A 16 29.59 2.17 23.54
C ILE A 16 29.40 0.77 22.94
N ILE A 17 29.94 -0.27 23.59
CA ILE A 17 29.79 -1.66 23.11
C ILE A 17 28.33 -2.11 23.16
N VAL A 18 27.63 -1.83 24.27
CA VAL A 18 26.19 -2.15 24.41
C VAL A 18 25.37 -1.38 23.38
N GLY A 19 25.66 -0.10 23.15
CA GLY A 19 24.99 0.72 22.13
C GLY A 19 25.23 0.19 20.71
N ALA A 20 26.46 -0.24 20.39
CA ALA A 20 26.78 -0.82 19.09
C ALA A 20 26.11 -2.19 18.86
N LEU A 21 26.04 -3.04 19.90
CA LEU A 21 25.33 -4.32 19.85
C LEU A 21 23.81 -4.14 19.71
N TRP A 22 23.25 -3.14 20.39
CA TRP A 22 21.82 -2.82 20.28
C TRP A 22 21.48 -2.23 18.90
N TYR A 23 22.34 -1.37 18.37
CA TYR A 23 22.20 -0.83 17.01
C TYR A 23 22.26 -1.93 15.95
N LYS A 24 23.20 -2.88 16.08
CA LYS A 24 23.29 -4.03 15.18
C LYS A 24 22.06 -4.94 15.28
N SER A 25 21.61 -5.25 16.50
CA SER A 25 20.38 -6.03 16.72
C SER A 25 19.11 -5.34 16.18
N SER A 26 19.11 -4.00 16.07
CA SER A 26 18.00 -3.26 15.47
C SER A 26 18.02 -3.27 13.94
N GLN A 27 19.19 -3.44 13.31
CA GLN A 27 19.32 -3.64 11.86
C GLN A 27 18.84 -5.05 11.46
N ASP A 28 19.14 -6.07 12.27
CA ASP A 28 18.74 -7.47 12.00
C ASP A 28 17.20 -7.69 12.05
N LYS A 29 16.41 -6.69 12.47
CA LYS A 29 14.93 -6.73 12.48
C LYS A 29 14.28 -6.12 11.23
N ILE A 30 15.06 -5.58 10.30
CA ILE A 30 14.55 -5.25 8.97
C ILE A 30 14.51 -6.58 8.22
N ALA A 31 13.33 -7.22 8.18
CA ALA A 31 13.11 -8.39 7.35
C ALA A 31 13.66 -8.10 5.95
N GLU A 32 14.58 -8.96 5.49
CA GLU A 32 15.12 -8.91 4.13
C GLU A 32 13.93 -9.06 3.18
N LEU A 33 13.46 -7.92 2.64
CA LEU A 33 12.35 -7.88 1.70
C LEU A 33 12.82 -8.61 0.45
N ASP A 34 12.31 -9.83 0.27
CA ASP A 34 12.63 -10.67 -0.88
C ASP A 34 12.39 -9.88 -2.18
N THR A 35 13.48 -9.48 -2.84
CA THR A 35 13.48 -8.70 -4.06
C THR A 35 13.43 -9.58 -5.31
N SER A 36 13.53 -10.91 -5.15
CA SER A 36 13.56 -11.86 -6.25
C SER A 36 12.16 -12.35 -6.62
N PRO A 37 11.81 -12.44 -7.91
CA PRO A 37 10.54 -13.02 -8.34
C PRO A 37 10.55 -14.53 -8.13
N ASN A 38 10.14 -14.98 -6.93
CA ASN A 38 9.91 -16.39 -6.67
C ASN A 38 8.57 -16.83 -7.29
N PRO A 39 8.54 -17.81 -8.21
CA PRO A 39 7.30 -18.25 -8.83
C PRO A 39 6.23 -18.64 -7.79
N GLY A 40 5.02 -18.11 -7.95
CA GLY A 40 3.91 -18.44 -7.06
C GLY A 40 3.84 -17.68 -5.74
N VAL A 41 4.80 -16.79 -5.44
CA VAL A 41 4.74 -15.89 -4.27
C VAL A 41 4.29 -14.49 -4.74
N PRO A 42 3.25 -13.89 -4.12
CA PRO A 42 2.82 -12.55 -4.50
C PRO A 42 3.86 -11.50 -4.10
N ARG A 43 4.20 -10.61 -5.05
CA ARG A 43 4.99 -9.39 -4.81
C ARG A 43 4.03 -8.22 -4.64
N CYS A 44 4.15 -7.54 -3.50
CA CYS A 44 3.29 -6.40 -3.15
C CYS A 44 4.08 -5.11 -3.07
N LEU A 45 3.56 -4.06 -3.68
CA LEU A 45 4.12 -2.72 -3.63
C LEU A 45 3.03 -1.70 -3.33
N ALA A 46 3.38 -0.62 -2.65
CA ALA A 46 2.46 0.46 -2.38
C ALA A 46 3.14 1.82 -2.28
N GLN A 47 2.33 2.86 -2.40
CA GLN A 47 2.65 4.22 -2.00
C GLN A 47 1.44 4.78 -1.25
N PHE A 48 1.68 5.22 -0.02
CA PHE A 48 0.69 5.91 0.79
C PHE A 48 1.08 7.37 0.91
N GLY A 49 0.18 8.26 0.48
CA GLY A 49 0.37 9.70 0.56
C GLY A 49 0.42 10.22 2.00
N LYS A 50 0.67 11.52 2.13
CA LYS A 50 0.55 12.20 3.43
C LYS A 50 -0.93 12.40 3.76
N VAL A 51 -1.27 12.12 5.01
CA VAL A 51 -2.59 12.39 5.56
C VAL A 51 -2.80 13.90 5.63
N ASP A 52 -3.89 14.39 5.05
CA ASP A 52 -4.30 15.78 5.13
C ASP A 52 -5.06 16.10 6.44
N LYS A 53 -5.65 17.29 6.52
CA LYS A 53 -6.40 17.71 7.73
C LYS A 53 -7.71 16.91 7.90
N GLN A 54 -8.27 16.43 6.79
CA GLN A 54 -9.50 15.66 6.67
C GLN A 54 -9.28 14.15 6.78
N ASN A 55 -8.06 13.69 7.10
CA ASN A 55 -7.65 12.28 7.09
C ASN A 55 -7.72 11.57 5.74
N LEU A 56 -7.71 12.33 4.66
CA LEU A 56 -7.63 11.79 3.32
C LEU A 56 -6.16 11.71 2.91
N TYR A 57 -5.84 10.68 2.12
CA TYR A 57 -4.53 10.50 1.52
C TYR A 57 -4.65 9.55 0.35
N ASP A 58 -3.75 9.71 -0.61
CA ASP A 58 -3.64 8.83 -1.75
C ASP A 58 -3.19 7.43 -1.32
N LYS A 59 -3.86 6.39 -1.83
CA LYS A 59 -3.47 4.99 -1.65
C LYS A 59 -3.26 4.37 -3.03
N TYR A 60 -2.03 3.96 -3.31
CA TYR A 60 -1.69 3.25 -4.54
C TYR A 60 -1.15 1.88 -4.15
N THR A 61 -1.77 0.80 -4.62
CA THR A 61 -1.33 -0.57 -4.31
C THR A 61 -1.25 -1.42 -5.56
N LEU A 62 -0.21 -2.26 -5.61
CA LEU A 62 0.08 -3.19 -6.69
C LEU A 62 0.38 -4.55 -6.08
N LYS A 63 -0.42 -5.57 -6.43
CA LYS A 63 -0.16 -6.97 -6.12
C LYS A 63 0.12 -7.70 -7.42
N MET A 64 1.26 -8.39 -7.51
CA MET A 64 1.69 -9.13 -8.70
C MET A 64 1.98 -10.58 -8.33
N LEU A 65 1.59 -11.51 -9.18
CA LEU A 65 1.94 -12.91 -9.09
C LEU A 65 2.62 -13.34 -10.39
N PHE A 66 3.88 -13.76 -10.28
CA PHE A 66 4.68 -14.22 -11.40
C PHE A 66 4.61 -15.74 -11.55
N ASN A 67 4.44 -16.21 -12.78
CA ASN A 67 4.54 -17.60 -13.17
C ASN A 67 5.35 -17.71 -14.47
N GLY A 68 6.68 -17.73 -14.33
CA GLY A 68 7.60 -17.61 -15.46
C GLY A 68 7.53 -16.22 -16.07
N ASP A 69 7.26 -16.16 -17.38
CA ASP A 69 7.07 -14.93 -18.14
C ASP A 69 5.69 -14.31 -17.95
N LYS A 70 4.72 -15.06 -17.43
CA LYS A 70 3.35 -14.58 -17.18
C LYS A 70 3.26 -13.87 -15.85
N VAL A 71 2.46 -12.82 -15.83
CA VAL A 71 2.10 -12.08 -14.63
C VAL A 71 0.61 -11.80 -14.62
N ASN A 72 -0.01 -12.02 -13.47
CA ASN A 72 -1.34 -11.50 -13.18
C ASN A 72 -1.28 -10.69 -11.89
N GLY A 73 -2.28 -9.85 -11.67
CA GLY A 73 -2.25 -9.00 -10.50
C GLY A 73 -3.44 -8.07 -10.40
N GLU A 74 -3.34 -7.17 -9.42
CA GLU A 74 -4.31 -6.13 -9.15
C GLU A 74 -3.57 -4.82 -8.91
N LEU A 75 -4.06 -3.77 -9.56
CA LEU A 75 -3.61 -2.40 -9.38
C LEU A 75 -4.79 -1.57 -8.89
N LYS A 76 -4.61 -0.86 -7.78
CA LYS A 76 -5.61 0.06 -7.23
C LYS A 76 -5.01 1.45 -7.14
N PHE A 77 -5.61 2.40 -7.86
CA PHE A 77 -5.40 3.82 -7.66
C PHE A 77 -6.57 4.41 -6.89
N LEU A 78 -6.32 4.78 -5.64
CA LEU A 78 -7.29 5.41 -4.75
C LEU A 78 -6.77 6.79 -4.33
N PRO A 79 -6.69 7.76 -5.25
CA PRO A 79 -6.36 9.13 -4.89
C PRO A 79 -7.45 9.71 -3.97
N ALA A 80 -7.05 10.57 -3.03
CA ALA A 80 -7.94 11.13 -2.01
C ALA A 80 -9.09 11.99 -2.58
N GLU A 81 -8.76 12.82 -3.57
CA GLU A 81 -9.66 13.87 -4.10
C GLU A 81 -10.01 13.67 -5.58
N LYS A 82 -9.67 12.51 -6.14
CA LYS A 82 -9.93 12.17 -7.55
C LYS A 82 -10.63 10.83 -7.64
N ASP A 83 -11.15 10.53 -8.82
CA ASP A 83 -11.80 9.26 -9.08
C ASP A 83 -10.84 8.09 -8.91
N SER A 84 -11.33 7.06 -8.21
CA SER A 84 -10.63 5.80 -8.07
C SER A 84 -10.55 5.07 -9.40
N LYS A 85 -9.43 4.39 -9.62
CA LYS A 85 -9.22 3.55 -10.78
C LYS A 85 -8.60 2.24 -10.33
N LEU A 86 -9.36 1.16 -10.38
CA LEU A 86 -8.98 -0.13 -9.81
C LEU A 86 -9.29 -1.27 -10.75
N GLY A 87 -8.53 -2.35 -10.69
CA GLY A 87 -8.79 -3.49 -11.56
C GLY A 87 -7.72 -4.57 -11.53
N LYS A 88 -8.05 -5.69 -12.15
CA LYS A 88 -7.13 -6.82 -12.35
C LYS A 88 -6.45 -6.72 -13.69
N PHE A 89 -5.22 -7.22 -13.78
CA PHE A 89 -4.49 -7.26 -15.03
C PHE A 89 -3.86 -8.63 -15.27
N GLU A 90 -3.67 -8.93 -16.56
CA GLU A 90 -2.94 -10.10 -17.04
C GLU A 90 -1.96 -9.67 -18.12
N GLY A 91 -0.75 -10.22 -18.10
CA GLY A 91 0.31 -9.79 -19.00
C GLY A 91 1.54 -10.69 -18.96
N THR A 92 2.62 -10.18 -19.54
CA THR A 92 3.91 -10.84 -19.58
C THR A 92 5.06 -9.90 -19.25
N VAL A 93 6.19 -10.48 -18.86
CA VAL A 93 7.48 -9.80 -18.77
C VAL A 93 8.05 -9.69 -20.18
N THR A 94 8.26 -8.46 -20.65
CA THR A 94 8.67 -8.15 -22.03
C THR A 94 10.14 -7.73 -22.16
N GLU A 95 10.76 -7.30 -21.07
CA GLU A 95 12.18 -7.02 -21.00
C GLU A 95 12.74 -7.62 -19.71
N VAL A 96 13.99 -8.08 -19.78
CA VAL A 96 14.78 -8.51 -18.63
C VAL A 96 16.09 -7.72 -18.58
N ASP A 97 16.67 -7.55 -17.40
CA ASP A 97 18.00 -6.98 -17.24
C ASP A 97 19.13 -7.97 -17.59
N GLU A 98 20.39 -7.55 -17.49
CA GLU A 98 21.56 -8.39 -17.77
C GLU A 98 21.67 -9.61 -16.84
N ALA A 99 21.04 -9.56 -15.66
CA ALA A 99 20.95 -10.66 -14.70
C ALA A 99 19.75 -11.58 -14.95
N GLY A 100 18.93 -11.29 -15.98
CA GLY A 100 17.72 -12.04 -16.31
C GLY A 100 16.50 -11.67 -15.46
N SER A 101 16.57 -10.61 -14.66
CA SER A 101 15.45 -10.16 -13.83
C SER A 101 14.41 -9.42 -14.67
N PRO A 102 13.11 -9.62 -14.44
CA PRO A 102 12.04 -8.85 -15.08
C PRO A 102 12.24 -7.34 -14.94
N LYS A 103 12.23 -6.63 -16.07
CA LYS A 103 12.41 -5.18 -16.15
C LYS A 103 11.14 -4.45 -16.54
N ILE A 104 10.36 -4.98 -17.49
CA ILE A 104 9.10 -4.37 -17.93
C ILE A 104 8.00 -5.42 -18.00
N VAL A 105 6.93 -5.19 -17.24
CA VAL A 105 5.65 -5.89 -17.40
C VAL A 105 4.81 -5.14 -18.43
N SER A 106 4.29 -5.89 -19.41
CA SER A 106 3.28 -5.45 -20.36
C SER A 106 2.00 -6.23 -20.12
N ALA A 107 0.93 -5.54 -19.73
CA ALA A 107 -0.32 -6.18 -19.36
C ALA A 107 -1.54 -5.47 -19.96
N ILE A 108 -2.66 -6.18 -19.95
CA ILE A 108 -3.99 -5.59 -20.16
C ILE A 108 -4.66 -5.50 -18.80
N TRP A 109 -5.05 -4.29 -18.44
CA TRP A 109 -5.72 -3.97 -17.19
C TRP A 109 -7.21 -3.80 -17.43
N GLU A 110 -8.01 -4.65 -16.80
CA GLU A 110 -9.47 -4.55 -16.76
C GLU A 110 -9.84 -3.60 -15.64
N VAL A 111 -10.06 -2.34 -16.01
CA VAL A 111 -10.13 -1.23 -15.07
C VAL A 111 -11.56 -0.74 -14.90
N PHE A 112 -11.94 -0.52 -13.65
CA PHE A 112 -13.18 0.14 -13.27
C PHE A 112 -12.88 1.55 -12.77
N ALA A 113 -13.48 2.55 -13.43
CA ALA A 113 -13.41 3.96 -13.06
C ALA A 113 -14.71 4.64 -13.47
N GLU A 114 -15.16 5.63 -12.69
CA GLU A 114 -16.34 6.44 -13.01
C GLU A 114 -17.61 5.61 -13.32
N GLY A 115 -17.76 4.45 -12.68
CA GLY A 115 -18.92 3.56 -12.88
C GLY A 115 -18.87 2.70 -14.15
N THR A 116 -17.78 2.76 -14.93
CA THR A 116 -17.61 2.00 -16.18
C THR A 116 -16.38 1.12 -16.14
N SER A 117 -16.46 -0.06 -16.78
CA SER A 117 -15.31 -0.94 -16.99
C SER A 117 -14.72 -0.76 -18.39
N ASN A 118 -13.41 -0.58 -18.47
CA ASN A 118 -12.65 -0.47 -19.72
C ASN A 118 -11.44 -1.42 -19.70
N LYS A 119 -10.82 -1.65 -20.86
CA LYS A 119 -9.54 -2.37 -20.98
C LYS A 119 -8.46 -1.40 -21.40
N GLU A 120 -7.37 -1.37 -20.66
CA GLU A 120 -6.24 -0.46 -20.91
C GLU A 120 -4.91 -1.20 -20.95
N GLU A 121 -3.98 -0.73 -21.77
CA GLU A 121 -2.59 -1.19 -21.74
C GLU A 121 -1.90 -0.67 -20.47
N LEU A 122 -1.31 -1.58 -19.70
CA LEU A 122 -0.57 -1.30 -18.49
C LEU A 122 0.91 -1.64 -18.70
N ARG A 123 1.78 -0.67 -18.42
CA ARG A 123 3.23 -0.83 -18.42
C ARG A 123 3.77 -0.57 -17.03
N ILE A 124 4.52 -1.52 -16.49
CA ILE A 124 5.15 -1.41 -15.17
C ILE A 124 6.64 -1.65 -15.34
N MET A 125 7.44 -0.65 -14.97
CA MET A 125 8.88 -0.81 -14.89
C MET A 125 9.24 -1.35 -13.51
N LEU A 126 9.91 -2.49 -13.48
CA LEU A 126 10.35 -3.13 -12.24
C LEU A 126 11.77 -2.67 -11.92
N GLY A 127 12.01 -2.38 -10.65
CA GLY A 127 13.34 -2.13 -10.11
C GLY A 127 13.57 -2.91 -8.82
N GLU A 128 14.76 -2.73 -8.26
CA GLU A 128 15.12 -3.27 -6.96
C GLU A 128 14.25 -2.63 -5.87
N GLY A 129 13.41 -3.43 -5.21
CA GLY A 129 12.52 -2.97 -4.13
C GLY A 129 11.43 -1.97 -4.54
N LYS A 130 11.25 -1.70 -5.85
CA LYS A 130 10.24 -0.75 -6.34
C LYS A 130 9.65 -1.13 -7.70
N ALA A 131 8.55 -0.49 -8.06
CA ALA A 131 7.94 -0.56 -9.37
C ALA A 131 7.41 0.82 -9.76
N SER A 132 7.64 1.23 -11.00
CA SER A 132 7.16 2.50 -11.54
C SER A 132 6.05 2.24 -12.54
N ILE A 133 4.88 2.88 -12.36
CA ILE A 133 3.77 2.74 -13.30
C ILE A 133 3.92 3.72 -14.45
N GLY A 134 3.75 3.24 -15.68
CA GLY A 134 3.78 4.05 -16.90
C GLY A 134 2.46 4.77 -17.14
N PHE A 135 2.55 6.02 -17.59
CA PHE A 135 1.42 6.85 -18.01
C PHE A 135 1.73 7.54 -19.35
N GLY A 136 0.70 7.82 -20.14
CA GLY A 136 0.85 8.46 -21.44
C GLY A 136 -0.49 8.64 -22.15
N GLU A 137 -0.46 9.33 -23.28
CA GLU A 137 -1.66 9.49 -24.13
C GLU A 137 -2.12 8.11 -24.63
N MET A 138 -3.37 7.76 -24.37
CA MET A 138 -3.99 6.53 -24.84
C MET A 138 -5.01 6.78 -25.95
N VAL A 139 -5.09 5.83 -26.87
CA VAL A 139 -6.07 5.81 -27.96
C VAL A 139 -6.73 4.43 -28.02
N VAL A 140 -8.02 4.40 -28.38
CA VAL A 140 -8.73 3.14 -28.59
C VAL A 140 -8.14 2.44 -29.81
N ARG A 141 -7.67 1.20 -29.63
CA ARG A 141 -7.20 0.32 -30.71
C ARG A 141 -8.39 -0.38 -31.38
N GLY A 142 -8.15 -1.03 -32.51
CA GLY A 142 -9.18 -1.75 -33.27
C GLY A 142 -9.85 -2.92 -32.52
N ASP A 143 -9.29 -3.35 -31.40
CA ASP A 143 -9.79 -4.40 -30.49
C ASP A 143 -10.60 -3.85 -29.29
N GLY A 144 -10.82 -2.53 -29.23
CA GLY A 144 -11.54 -1.89 -28.13
C GLY A 144 -10.69 -1.67 -26.87
N VAL A 145 -9.39 -1.98 -26.90
CA VAL A 145 -8.48 -1.71 -25.78
C VAL A 145 -7.82 -0.35 -25.96
N TYR A 146 -7.82 0.47 -24.91
CA TYR A 146 -7.04 1.71 -24.88
C TYR A 146 -5.55 1.38 -24.81
N GLY A 147 -4.80 1.67 -25.87
CA GLY A 147 -3.35 1.46 -25.95
C GLY A 147 -2.60 2.77 -25.96
N TYR A 148 -1.32 2.76 -25.54
CA TYR A 148 -0.48 3.97 -25.64
C TYR A 148 -0.29 4.37 -27.10
N LYS A 149 -0.59 5.63 -27.41
CA LYS A 149 -0.44 6.20 -28.76
C LYS A 149 1.01 6.20 -29.22
N ASP A 150 1.93 6.47 -28.30
CA ASP A 150 3.37 6.48 -28.54
C ASP A 150 4.10 5.84 -27.34
N PRO A 151 4.51 4.56 -27.45
CA PRO A 151 5.21 3.87 -26.36
C PRO A 151 6.50 4.54 -25.91
N SER A 152 7.16 5.32 -26.77
CA SER A 152 8.39 6.05 -26.42
C SER A 152 8.16 7.26 -25.51
N LYS A 153 6.90 7.71 -25.39
CA LYS A 153 6.50 8.84 -24.55
C LYS A 153 5.85 8.42 -23.23
N ILE A 154 5.91 7.13 -22.88
CA ILE A 154 5.41 6.65 -21.60
C ILE A 154 6.30 7.22 -20.48
N ALA A 155 5.67 7.94 -19.56
CA ALA A 155 6.30 8.50 -18.37
C ALA A 155 6.09 7.55 -17.17
N TYR A 156 7.18 7.08 -16.59
CA TYR A 156 7.16 6.23 -15.39
C TYR A 156 7.26 7.11 -14.14
N SER A 157 6.15 7.76 -13.79
CA SER A 157 6.13 8.84 -12.80
C SER A 157 5.54 8.48 -11.43
N LEU A 158 4.99 7.27 -11.27
CA LEU A 158 4.45 6.80 -10.00
C LEU A 158 5.28 5.61 -9.48
N ASP A 159 6.11 5.87 -8.49
CA ASP A 159 6.95 4.87 -7.84
C ASP A 159 6.23 4.25 -6.64
N LEU A 160 6.08 2.92 -6.67
CA LEU A 160 5.59 2.10 -5.58
C LEU A 160 6.77 1.36 -4.95
N VAL A 161 6.80 1.24 -3.62
CA VAL A 161 7.86 0.53 -2.90
C VAL A 161 7.35 -0.82 -2.41
N THR A 162 8.22 -1.83 -2.40
CA THR A 162 7.86 -3.17 -1.91
C THR A 162 7.49 -3.10 -0.43
N ILE A 163 6.39 -3.74 -0.08
CA ILE A 163 5.91 -3.91 1.30
C ILE A 163 5.40 -5.34 1.50
N PRO A 164 5.32 -5.85 2.74
CA PRO A 164 4.66 -7.12 3.01
C PRO A 164 3.23 -7.13 2.47
N CYS A 165 2.83 -8.20 1.77
CA CYS A 165 1.46 -8.31 1.27
C CYS A 165 0.42 -8.26 2.40
N GLY A 166 0.76 -8.83 3.56
CA GLY A 166 -0.06 -8.77 4.76
C GLY A 166 -0.39 -7.34 5.21
N ASP A 167 0.50 -6.37 4.99
CA ASP A 167 0.25 -4.97 5.33
C ASP A 167 -0.83 -4.34 4.43
N ILE A 168 -0.86 -4.72 3.15
CA ILE A 168 -1.94 -4.27 2.23
C ILE A 168 -3.26 -4.92 2.65
N ASP A 169 -3.23 -6.23 2.90
CA ASP A 169 -4.42 -7.01 3.26
C ASP A 169 -5.04 -6.51 4.56
N GLU A 170 -4.23 -6.28 5.59
CA GLU A 170 -4.71 -5.77 6.88
C GLU A 170 -5.31 -4.37 6.74
N ARG A 171 -4.67 -3.46 6.01
CA ARG A 171 -5.22 -2.11 5.75
C ARG A 171 -6.57 -2.18 5.06
N GLU A 172 -6.71 -3.06 4.06
CA GLU A 172 -7.94 -3.27 3.31
C GLU A 172 -9.04 -3.87 4.19
N ILE A 173 -8.71 -4.85 5.04
CA ILE A 173 -9.65 -5.44 6.00
C ILE A 173 -10.14 -4.38 6.99
N VAL A 174 -9.25 -3.57 7.57
CA VAL A 174 -9.61 -2.51 8.51
C VAL A 174 -10.49 -1.45 7.86
N ASP A 175 -10.14 -0.96 6.67
CA ASP A 175 -10.93 0.03 5.91
C ASP A 175 -12.34 -0.50 5.58
N ASN A 176 -12.43 -1.74 5.10
CA ASN A 176 -13.71 -2.38 4.75
C ASN A 176 -14.61 -2.59 5.97
N ASN A 177 -14.06 -3.05 7.11
CA ASN A 177 -14.84 -3.22 8.33
C ASN A 177 -15.38 -1.88 8.84
N LEU A 178 -14.55 -0.83 8.85
CA LEU A 178 -15.02 0.51 9.19
C LEU A 178 -16.17 0.94 8.27
N ARG A 179 -16.03 0.77 6.95
CA ARG A 179 -17.07 1.16 5.98
C ARG A 179 -18.38 0.42 6.16
N LEU A 180 -18.34 -0.88 6.44
CA LEU A 180 -19.53 -1.71 6.58
C LEU A 180 -20.22 -1.48 7.93
N ASP A 181 -19.44 -1.32 9.00
CA ASP A 181 -19.96 -1.37 10.37
C ASP A 181 -20.02 0.01 11.04
N ILE A 182 -19.65 1.12 10.38
CA ILE A 182 -19.62 2.45 11.01
C ILE A 182 -20.95 2.86 11.66
N ALA A 183 -22.07 2.46 11.05
CA ALA A 183 -23.40 2.75 11.59
C ALA A 183 -23.64 2.11 12.97
N THR A 184 -22.97 0.98 13.25
CA THR A 184 -23.02 0.27 14.52
C THR A 184 -21.87 0.66 15.46
N LEU A 185 -20.69 0.93 14.89
CA LEU A 185 -19.48 1.28 15.64
C LEU A 185 -19.49 2.72 16.18
N SER A 186 -20.23 3.63 15.54
CA SER A 186 -20.25 5.02 15.97
C SER A 186 -20.87 5.18 17.36
N PRO A 187 -20.20 5.88 18.30
CA PRO A 187 -20.77 6.21 19.61
C PRO A 187 -21.85 7.31 19.53
N VAL A 188 -21.99 7.98 18.38
CA VAL A 188 -22.94 9.06 18.16
C VAL A 188 -24.08 8.54 17.28
N LYS A 189 -25.32 8.90 17.62
CA LYS A 189 -26.45 8.58 16.75
C LYS A 189 -26.49 9.54 15.56
N ALA A 190 -26.73 9.00 14.37
CA ALA A 190 -27.01 9.80 13.19
C ALA A 190 -28.25 10.68 13.41
N GLN A 191 -28.23 11.87 12.84
CA GLN A 191 -29.27 12.88 12.96
C GLN A 191 -30.32 12.71 11.87
N LEU A 192 -31.56 13.14 12.17
CA LEU A 192 -32.66 13.27 11.22
C LEU A 192 -32.96 11.99 10.39
N GLY A 193 -32.62 10.81 10.94
CA GLY A 193 -32.84 9.53 10.26
C GLY A 193 -31.80 9.20 9.18
N GLY A 194 -30.66 9.91 9.14
CA GLY A 194 -29.52 9.58 8.29
C GLY A 194 -28.81 8.29 8.71
N THR A 195 -27.88 7.84 7.88
CA THR A 195 -26.99 6.69 8.13
C THR A 195 -25.55 7.15 8.02
N TRP A 196 -24.71 6.77 8.98
CA TRP A 196 -23.27 7.06 8.93
C TRP A 196 -22.62 6.36 7.73
N TYR A 197 -21.75 7.09 7.02
CA TYR A 197 -20.87 6.54 6.00
C TYR A 197 -19.44 7.08 6.17
N VAL A 198 -18.46 6.23 5.89
CA VAL A 198 -17.04 6.56 6.04
C VAL A 198 -16.54 7.37 4.85
N VAL A 199 -15.96 8.53 5.15
CA VAL A 199 -15.34 9.45 4.19
C VAL A 199 -13.83 9.20 4.11
N GLY A 200 -13.17 8.95 5.25
CA GLY A 200 -11.72 8.77 5.32
C GLY A 200 -11.29 7.80 6.40
N VAL A 201 -10.24 7.02 6.11
CA VAL A 201 -9.64 6.07 7.06
C VAL A 201 -8.13 6.15 6.94
N PHE A 202 -7.48 6.45 8.06
CA PHE A 202 -6.03 6.32 8.24
C PHE A 202 -5.74 5.20 9.25
N VAL A 203 -4.86 4.28 8.86
CA VAL A 203 -4.43 3.12 9.68
C VAL A 203 -2.95 3.25 10.04
N ASP A 204 -2.67 3.27 11.35
CA ASP A 204 -1.33 3.15 11.95
C ASP A 204 -1.08 1.68 12.33
N MET A 205 -0.41 0.98 11.41
CA MET A 205 -0.03 -0.44 11.52
C MET A 205 0.92 -0.73 12.69
N THR A 206 1.62 0.29 13.22
CA THR A 206 2.55 0.07 14.35
C THR A 206 1.80 0.01 15.67
N LYS A 207 0.64 0.67 15.75
CA LYS A 207 -0.13 0.81 16.99
C LYS A 207 -1.44 0.03 16.96
N ASN A 208 -1.75 -0.65 15.86
CA ASN A 208 -3.05 -1.26 15.58
C ASN A 208 -4.20 -0.28 15.91
N SER A 209 -4.05 0.94 15.41
CA SER A 209 -4.98 2.03 15.66
C SER A 209 -5.04 2.94 14.45
N GLY A 210 -5.87 3.97 14.54
CA GLY A 210 -5.99 4.92 13.45
C GLY A 210 -7.03 5.97 13.72
N THR A 211 -7.42 6.63 12.64
CA THR A 211 -8.48 7.64 12.70
C THR A 211 -9.44 7.45 11.54
N VAL A 212 -10.72 7.57 11.84
CA VAL A 212 -11.82 7.44 10.89
C VAL A 212 -12.60 8.75 10.85
N VAL A 213 -12.93 9.20 9.64
CA VAL A 213 -13.81 10.33 9.37
C VAL A 213 -15.05 9.79 8.68
N TYR A 214 -16.22 10.14 9.21
CA TYR A 214 -17.50 9.64 8.73
C TYR A 214 -18.58 10.70 8.95
N GLU A 215 -19.63 10.66 8.13
CA GLU A 215 -20.69 11.66 8.14
C GLU A 215 -22.05 11.04 7.83
N ASP A 216 -23.14 11.74 8.15
CA ASP A 216 -24.53 11.29 7.92
C ASP A 216 -25.32 12.20 6.98
N GLY A 217 -24.62 13.11 6.29
CA GLY A 217 -25.19 14.16 5.45
C GLY A 217 -25.55 15.46 6.20
N HIS A 218 -25.51 15.48 7.53
CA HIS A 218 -25.79 16.67 8.35
C HIS A 218 -24.60 17.04 9.24
N THR A 219 -23.96 16.04 9.84
CA THR A 219 -22.80 16.18 10.70
C THR A 219 -21.67 15.26 10.24
N GLN A 220 -20.44 15.69 10.50
CA GLN A 220 -19.23 14.92 10.25
C GLN A 220 -18.50 14.72 11.58
N GLU A 221 -18.07 13.48 11.82
CA GLU A 221 -17.31 13.07 12.98
C GLU A 221 -15.91 12.64 12.58
N LYS A 222 -14.94 12.94 13.43
CA LYS A 222 -13.56 12.45 13.33
C LYS A 222 -13.20 11.78 14.65
N ARG A 223 -12.92 10.48 14.60
CA ARG A 223 -12.69 9.67 15.80
C ARG A 223 -11.44 8.82 15.67
N GLU A 224 -10.83 8.53 16.80
CA GLU A 224 -9.79 7.50 16.87
C GLU A 224 -10.44 6.12 16.93
N PHE A 225 -9.78 5.13 16.35
CA PHE A 225 -10.14 3.74 16.55
C PHE A 225 -8.93 2.91 16.96
N VAL A 226 -9.20 1.80 17.62
CA VAL A 226 -8.24 0.75 17.92
C VAL A 226 -8.79 -0.57 17.40
N TYR A 227 -7.91 -1.46 16.98
CA TYR A 227 -8.30 -2.76 16.48
C TYR A 227 -7.31 -3.84 16.93
N THR A 228 -7.75 -5.09 16.85
CA THR A 228 -6.91 -6.25 17.07
C THR A 228 -7.03 -7.21 15.90
N THR A 229 -5.91 -7.79 15.49
CA THR A 229 -5.85 -8.84 14.48
C THR A 229 -5.55 -10.19 15.14
N GLY A 230 -6.13 -11.25 14.58
CA GLY A 230 -5.85 -12.64 14.92
C GLY A 230 -4.92 -13.27 13.89
N GLU A 231 -4.95 -14.61 13.82
CA GLU A 231 -4.20 -15.34 12.79
C GLU A 231 -4.62 -14.91 11.37
N ASN A 232 -3.67 -14.89 10.45
CA ASN A 232 -3.86 -14.52 9.04
C ASN A 232 -4.47 -13.11 8.84
N ASN A 233 -4.14 -12.16 9.69
CA ASN A 233 -4.63 -10.77 9.64
C ASN A 233 -6.16 -10.64 9.73
N SER A 234 -6.84 -11.64 10.28
CA SER A 234 -8.27 -11.58 10.55
C SER A 234 -8.58 -10.54 11.63
N LEU A 235 -9.54 -9.64 11.39
CA LEU A 235 -9.95 -8.66 12.40
C LEU A 235 -10.72 -9.36 13.53
N THR A 236 -10.24 -9.24 14.77
CA THR A 236 -10.88 -9.87 15.95
C THR A 236 -11.66 -8.88 16.80
N SER A 237 -11.27 -7.61 16.81
CA SER A 237 -12.04 -6.54 17.45
C SER A 237 -11.76 -5.19 16.82
N MET A 238 -12.74 -4.29 16.90
CA MET A 238 -12.63 -2.90 16.47
C MET A 238 -13.49 -2.03 17.38
N MET A 239 -12.92 -0.90 17.82
CA MET A 239 -13.60 0.03 18.72
C MET A 239 -13.28 1.47 18.32
N ILE A 240 -14.33 2.30 18.20
CA ILE A 240 -14.23 3.75 18.03
C ILE A 240 -14.28 4.42 19.40
N LYS A 241 -13.37 5.38 19.62
CA LYS A 241 -13.24 6.14 20.88
C LYS A 241 -13.99 7.47 20.84
#